data_AF-A0A1Y1QBB2-F1
#
_entry.id   AF-A0A1Y1QBB2-F1
#
_cell.length_a   1.000
_cell.length_b   1.000
_cell.length_c   1.000
_cell.angle_alpha   90.00
_cell.angle_beta   90.00
_cell.angle_gamma   90.00
#
_symmetry.space_group_name_H-M   'P 1'
#
loop_
_entity.id
_entity.type
_entity.pdbx_description
1 polymer ?
#
loop_
_entity_poly.entity_id
_entity_poly.type
_entity_poly.pdbx_seq_one_letter_code
_entity_poly.pdbx_strand_id
1 'polypeptide(L)'
;MLKTLQLVPLFGVLFVVYWLAVKVGFFPEKLNNVLFHMRLPSGSIWKPTWGDFMILMGVLTLYVELFKSTRTSEVTIFDHLFSTFVLIAY
;
A
#
# COMPACT_ATOMS: atom_id res chain seq x y z
N MET A 1 3.99 5.80 20.06
CA MET A 1 2.70 5.66 19.35
C MET A 1 2.82 5.35 17.85
N LEU A 2 3.98 5.54 17.18
CA LEU A 2 4.13 5.24 15.74
C LEU A 2 4.34 3.74 15.40
N LYS A 3 4.66 2.88 16.39
CA LYS A 3 4.93 1.45 16.19
C LYS A 3 3.67 0.63 15.80
N THR A 4 2.49 1.02 16.26
CA THR A 4 1.23 0.32 15.94
C THR A 4 0.88 0.43 14.46
N LEU A 5 1.18 1.57 13.83
CA LEU A 5 0.98 1.77 12.39
C LEU A 5 1.96 0.92 11.53
N GLN A 6 3.06 0.45 12.13
CA GLN A 6 3.99 -0.45 11.45
C GLN A 6 3.48 -1.89 11.37
N LEU A 7 2.75 -2.35 12.39
CA LEU A 7 2.19 -3.69 12.47
C LEU A 7 0.91 -3.87 11.65
N VAL A 8 0.13 -2.80 11.48
CA VAL A 8 -1.11 -2.88 10.69
C VAL A 8 -0.76 -2.85 9.19
N PRO A 9 -1.16 -3.87 8.41
CA PRO A 9 -0.99 -3.85 6.96
C PRO A 9 -1.91 -2.76 6.38
N LEU A 10 -1.34 -1.69 5.83
CA LEU A 10 -2.12 -0.59 5.25
C LEU A 10 -2.96 -1.10 4.08
N PHE A 11 -2.43 -2.05 3.32
CA PHE A 11 -3.18 -2.70 2.25
C PHE A 11 -4.42 -3.45 2.78
N GLY A 12 -4.32 -4.05 3.97
CA GLY A 12 -5.47 -4.67 4.64
C GLY A 12 -6.57 -3.66 4.96
N VAL A 13 -6.20 -2.44 5.38
CA VAL A 13 -7.17 -1.35 5.59
C VAL A 13 -7.85 -0.96 4.28
N LEU A 14 -7.07 -0.80 3.20
CA LEU A 14 -7.60 -0.49 1.87
C LEU A 14 -8.59 -1.56 1.36
N PHE A 15 -8.29 -2.83 1.64
CA PHE A 15 -9.18 -3.96 1.32
C PHE A 15 -10.50 -3.91 2.10
N VAL A 16 -10.45 -3.62 3.41
CA VAL A 16 -11.65 -3.47 4.24
C VAL A 16 -12.51 -2.31 3.75
N VAL A 17 -11.89 -1.17 3.38
CA VAL A 17 -12.61 -0.03 2.80
C VAL A 17 -13.31 -0.41 1.50
N TYR A 18 -12.63 -1.13 0.60
CA TYR A 18 -13.25 -1.63 -0.63
C TYR A 18 -14.43 -2.54 -0.34
N TRP A 19 -14.27 -3.49 0.57
CA TRP A 19 -15.32 -4.43 0.96
C TRP A 19 -16.54 -3.72 1.55
N LEU A 20 -16.34 -2.72 2.41
CA LEU A 20 -17.42 -1.89 2.94
C LEU A 20 -18.13 -1.10 1.83
N ALA A 21 -17.39 -0.54 0.88
CA ALA A 21 -17.97 0.20 -0.25
C ALA A 21 -18.82 -0.71 -1.16
N VAL A 22 -18.44 -1.98 -1.33
CA VAL A 22 -19.28 -3.00 -1.98
C VAL A 22 -20.54 -3.29 -1.15
N LYS A 23 -20.41 -3.44 0.17
CA LYS A 23 -21.56 -3.70 1.07
C LYS A 23 -22.59 -2.57 1.10
N VAL A 24 -22.15 -1.33 0.95
CA VAL A 24 -23.01 -0.13 0.86
C VAL A 24 -23.65 0.02 -0.53
N GLY A 25 -23.27 -0.83 -1.50
CA GLY A 25 -23.77 -0.77 -2.88
C GLY A 25 -23.16 0.38 -3.70
N PHE A 26 -22.06 0.97 -3.24
CA PHE A 26 -21.36 2.03 -3.97
C PHE A 26 -20.55 1.44 -5.14
N PHE A 27 -19.97 0.26 -4.94
CA PHE A 27 -19.32 -0.54 -5.98
C PHE A 27 -20.18 -1.76 -6.33
N PRO A 28 -20.20 -2.23 -7.59
CA PRO A 28 -19.27 -1.91 -8.69
C PRO A 28 -19.70 -0.78 -9.64
N GLU A 29 -20.95 -0.30 -9.59
CA GLU A 29 -21.48 0.63 -10.62
C GLU A 29 -20.70 1.95 -10.69
N LYS A 30 -20.27 2.49 -9.55
CA LYS A 30 -19.54 3.76 -9.52
C LYS A 30 -18.05 3.64 -9.85
N LEU A 31 -17.50 2.44 -10.03
CA LEU A 31 -16.07 2.30 -10.40
C LEU A 31 -15.77 3.01 -11.72
N ASN A 32 -16.66 2.90 -12.70
CA ASN A 32 -16.49 3.48 -14.03
C ASN A 32 -16.90 4.96 -14.10
N ASN A 33 -17.41 5.52 -13.00
CA ASN A 33 -17.78 6.93 -12.99
C ASN A 33 -16.53 7.79 -13.05
N VAL A 34 -16.53 8.71 -14.01
CA VAL A 34 -15.47 9.68 -14.19
C VAL A 34 -15.53 10.71 -13.06
N LEU A 35 -14.39 10.91 -12.40
CA LEU A 35 -14.23 11.87 -11.30
C LEU A 35 -14.19 13.31 -11.82
N PHE A 36 -13.40 13.54 -12.87
CA PHE A 36 -13.25 14.84 -13.51
C PHE A 36 -12.77 14.68 -14.95
N HIS A 37 -12.89 15.75 -15.73
CA HIS A 37 -12.34 15.84 -17.07
C HIS A 37 -11.23 16.89 -17.08
N MET A 38 -10.05 16.51 -17.56
CA MET A 38 -8.94 17.44 -17.73
C MET A 38 -8.39 17.32 -19.16
N ARG A 39 -8.22 18.46 -19.82
CA ARG A 39 -7.61 18.47 -21.15
C ARG A 39 -6.10 18.48 -21.00
N LEU A 40 -5.45 17.44 -21.54
CA LEU A 40 -4.00 17.33 -21.53
C LEU A 40 -3.38 18.29 -22.56
N PRO A 41 -2.12 18.70 -22.37
CA PRO A 41 -1.39 19.52 -23.36
C PRO A 41 -1.31 18.89 -24.76
N SER A 42 -1.43 17.56 -24.84
CA SER A 42 -1.51 16.81 -26.10
C SER A 42 -2.85 16.96 -26.83
N GLY A 43 -3.83 17.65 -26.25
CA GLY A 43 -5.18 17.80 -26.79
C GLY A 43 -6.15 16.68 -26.41
N SER A 44 -5.66 15.58 -25.82
CA SER A 44 -6.50 14.46 -25.33
C SER A 44 -7.28 14.83 -24.06
N ILE A 45 -8.45 14.23 -23.88
CA ILE A 45 -9.29 14.42 -22.69
C ILE A 45 -8.99 13.28 -21.71
N TRP A 46 -8.34 13.61 -20.59
CA TRP A 46 -8.15 12.69 -19.49
C TRP A 46 -9.42 12.60 -18.65
N LYS A 47 -9.85 11.36 -18.38
CA LYS A 47 -11.10 11.03 -17.69
C LYS A 47 -10.84 9.99 -16.59
N PRO A 48 -10.11 10.33 -15.51
CA PRO A 48 -9.85 9.38 -14.45
C PRO A 48 -11.16 8.93 -13.79
N THR A 49 -11.28 7.62 -13.60
CA THR A 49 -12.42 6.97 -12.97
C THR A 49 -12.15 6.69 -11.49
N TRP A 50 -13.20 6.38 -10.72
CA TRP A 50 -13.05 5.88 -9.35
C TRP A 50 -12.21 4.61 -9.29
N GLY A 51 -12.28 3.76 -10.32
CA GLY A 51 -11.42 2.58 -10.48
C GLY A 51 -9.95 2.95 -10.57
N ASP A 52 -9.60 3.94 -11.41
CA ASP A 52 -8.22 4.40 -11.56
C ASP A 52 -7.66 4.94 -10.23
N PHE A 53 -8.48 5.71 -9.49
CA PHE A 53 -8.09 6.23 -8.18
C PHE A 53 -7.87 5.11 -7.15
N MET A 54 -8.76 4.11 -7.13
CA MET A 54 -8.65 2.96 -6.24
C MET A 54 -7.37 2.16 -6.49
N ILE A 55 -7.05 1.92 -7.77
CA ILE A 55 -5.82 1.24 -8.18
C ILE A 55 -4.60 2.05 -7.75
N LEU A 56 -4.60 3.37 -8.00
CA LEU A 56 -3.51 4.26 -7.62
C LEU A 56 -3.27 4.26 -6.10
N MET A 57 -4.32 4.34 -5.30
CA MET A 57 -4.24 4.23 -3.84
C MET A 57 -3.70 2.87 -3.39
N GLY A 58 -4.12 1.78 -4.06
CA GLY A 58 -3.60 0.45 -3.82
C GLY A 58 -2.10 0.35 -4.09
N VAL A 59 -1.63 0.85 -5.23
CA VAL A 59 -0.21 0.87 -5.60
C VAL A 59 0.62 1.70 -4.62
N LEU A 60 0.17 2.91 -4.26
CA LEU A 60 0.85 3.73 -3.26
C LEU A 60 0.94 3.03 -1.91
N THR A 61 -0.14 2.39 -1.49
CA THR A 61 -0.19 1.67 -0.22
C THR A 61 0.77 0.49 -0.21
N LEU A 62 0.82 -0.29 -1.30
CA LEU A 62 1.77 -1.38 -1.46
C LEU A 62 3.21 -0.88 -1.47
N TYR A 63 3.48 0.24 -2.15
CA TYR A 63 4.79 0.87 -2.12
C TYR A 63 5.21 1.21 -0.69
N VAL A 64 4.36 1.90 0.08
CA VAL A 64 4.63 2.21 1.49
C VAL A 64 4.86 0.93 2.32
N GLU A 65 4.07 -0.12 2.08
CA GLU A 65 4.23 -1.40 2.78
C GLU A 65 5.57 -2.08 2.46
N LEU A 66 6.07 -1.99 1.22
CA LEU A 66 7.40 -2.47 0.84
C LEU A 66 8.52 -1.73 1.58
N PHE A 67 8.41 -0.40 1.73
CA PHE A 67 9.36 0.38 2.54
C PHE A 67 9.32 -0.01 4.01
N LYS A 68 8.14 -0.32 4.54
CA LYS A 68 8.01 -0.82 5.91
C LYS A 68 8.65 -2.20 6.06
N SER A 69 8.41 -3.11 5.10
CA SER A 69 8.89 -4.50 5.14
C SER A 69 10.41 -4.63 5.01
N THR A 70 11.07 -3.66 4.37
CA THR A 70 12.54 -3.66 4.19
C THR A 70 13.31 -3.14 5.42
N ARG A 71 12.62 -2.52 6.38
CA ARG A 71 13.23 -1.98 7.61
C ARG A 71 13.57 -3.06 8.67
N THR A 72 13.14 -4.30 8.47
CA THR A 72 13.35 -5.41 9.44
C THR A 72 14.74 -6.06 9.31
N SER A 73 15.59 -5.64 8.38
CA SER A 73 16.93 -6.24 8.17
C SER A 73 17.92 -6.04 9.33
N GLU A 74 17.75 -5.05 10.19
CA GLU A 74 18.72 -4.78 11.26
C GLU A 74 18.77 -5.91 12.30
N VAL A 75 17.63 -6.47 12.69
CA VAL A 75 17.58 -7.50 13.77
C VAL A 75 18.23 -8.81 13.31
N THR A 76 18.00 -9.22 12.06
CA THR A 76 18.60 -10.43 11.49
C THR A 76 20.12 -10.32 11.32
N ILE A 77 20.62 -9.12 11.02
CA ILE A 77 22.07 -8.87 10.97
C ILE A 77 22.69 -9.04 12.36
N PHE A 78 22.05 -8.51 13.41
CA PHE A 78 22.52 -8.70 14.78
C PHE A 78 22.48 -10.17 15.22
N ASP A 79 21.44 -10.93 14.86
CA ASP A 79 21.39 -12.37 15.17
C ASP A 79 22.50 -13.17 14.47
N HIS A 80 22.79 -12.87 13.19
CA HIS A 80 23.90 -13.51 12.48
C HIS A 80 25.26 -13.12 13.06
N LEU A 81 25.47 -11.84 13.39
CA LEU A 81 26.70 -11.39 14.04
C LEU A 81 26.88 -12.03 15.42
N PHE A 82 25.81 -12.17 16.21
CA PHE A 82 25.87 -12.78 17.53
C PHE A 82 26.16 -14.29 17.45
N SER A 83 25.51 -15.01 16.52
CA SER A 83 25.79 -16.43 16.27
C SER A 83 27.24 -16.67 15.81
N THR A 84 27.74 -15.83 14.89
CA THR A 84 29.13 -15.93 14.41
C THR A 84 30.13 -15.58 15.51
N PHE A 85 29.80 -14.59 16.34
CA PHE A 85 30.60 -14.22 17.49
C PHE A 85 30.69 -15.37 18.51
N VAL A 86 29.57 -16.01 18.84
CA VAL A 86 29.53 -17.19 19.71
C VAL A 86 30.29 -18.37 19.10
N LEU A 87 30.20 -18.59 17.79
CA LEU A 87 30.95 -19.64 17.06
C LEU A 87 32.47 -19.43 17.10
N ILE A 88 32.95 -18.18 17.09
CA ILE A 88 34.39 -17.88 17.14
C ILE A 88 34.90 -17.90 18.59
N ALA A 89 34.06 -17.52 19.55
CA ALA A 89 34.43 -17.45 20.97
C ALA A 89 34.48 -18.81 21.67
N TYR A 90 33.85 -19.86 21.11
CA TYR A 90 33.88 -21.23 21.59
C TYR A 90 34.59 -22.15 20.60
#